data_AF-U7KGE4-F1
#
_entry.id   AF-U7KGE4-F1
#
_cell.length_a   1.000
_cell.length_b   1.000
_cell.length_c   1.000
_cell.angle_alpha   90.00
_cell.angle_beta   90.00
_cell.angle_gamma   90.00
#
_symmetry.space_group_name_H-M   'P 1'
#
loop_
_entity.id
_entity.type
_entity.pdbx_description
1 polymer ?
#
loop_
_entity_poly.entity_id
_entity_poly.type
_entity_poly.pdbx_seq_one_letter_code
_entity_poly.pdbx_strand_id
1 'polypeptide(L)' 'MQKLKSKKYNSRVSWAVFFASLVLLGLFLGIVFDLDVVPRTVIGLILFCIWFWIDWTMRKKFSGDED' A
#
# COMPACT_ATOMS: atom_id res chain seq x y z
N MET A 1 -14.96 -27.12 -8.33
CA MET A 1 -14.65 -25.67 -8.23
C MET A 1 -14.43 -25.33 -6.76
N GLN A 2 -13.18 -25.24 -6.30
CA GLN A 2 -12.90 -24.86 -4.91
C GLN A 2 -13.27 -23.39 -4.71
N LYS A 3 -14.34 -23.11 -3.96
CA LYS A 3 -14.62 -21.77 -3.43
C LYS A 3 -13.45 -21.39 -2.52
N LEU A 4 -12.49 -20.64 -3.06
CA LEU A 4 -11.44 -20.00 -2.28
C LEU A 4 -12.14 -19.15 -1.22
N LYS A 5 -12.03 -19.61 0.03
CA LYS A 5 -12.59 -18.95 1.22
C LYS A 5 -12.15 -17.48 1.17
N SER A 6 -13.08 -16.55 0.96
CA SER A 6 -12.79 -15.12 0.87
C SER A 6 -12.10 -14.70 2.16
N LYS A 7 -10.78 -14.57 2.12
CA LYS A 7 -9.97 -14.26 3.29
C LYS A 7 -10.24 -12.80 3.59
N LYS A 8 -11.04 -12.55 4.64
CA LYS A 8 -11.40 -11.21 5.15
C LYS A 8 -10.21 -10.26 5.01
N TYR A 9 -10.39 -9.18 4.25
CA TYR A 9 -9.35 -8.18 4.03
C TYR A 9 -8.87 -7.65 5.38
N ASN A 10 -7.62 -7.96 5.73
CA ASN A 10 -7.02 -7.49 6.97
C ASN A 10 -6.23 -6.21 6.68
N SER A 11 -6.89 -5.07 6.87
CA SER A 11 -6.28 -3.75 6.64
C SER A 11 -4.98 -3.58 7.44
N ARG A 12 -4.83 -4.19 8.63
CA ARG A 12 -3.56 -4.14 9.40
C ARG A 12 -2.40 -4.79 8.64
N VAL A 13 -2.64 -5.94 8.00
CA VAL A 13 -1.62 -6.66 7.21
C VAL A 13 -1.34 -5.89 5.92
N SER A 14 -2.36 -5.34 5.27
CA SER A 14 -2.21 -4.49 4.07
C SER A 14 -1.31 -3.28 4.35
N TRP A 15 -1.55 -2.56 5.45
CA TRP A 15 -0.73 -1.43 5.87
C TRP A 15 0.70 -1.84 6.26
N ALA A 16 0.88 -2.98 6.93
CA ALA A 16 2.21 -3.48 7.27
C ALA A 16 3.05 -3.80 6.01
N VAL A 17 2.46 -4.47 5.01
CA VAL A 17 3.12 -4.78 3.74
C VAL A 17 3.46 -3.50 2.98
N PHE A 18 2.57 -2.50 3.00
CA PHE A 18 2.81 -1.22 2.36
C PHE A 18 4.01 -0.48 2.95
N PHE A 19 4.06 -0.32 4.28
CA PHE A 19 5.19 0.35 4.93
C PHE A 19 6.51 -0.38 4.69
N ALA A 20 6.52 -1.72 4.76
CA ALA A 20 7.71 -2.50 4.45
C ALA A 20 8.18 -2.26 3.01
N SER A 21 7.24 -2.20 2.05
CA SER A 21 7.54 -1.95 0.64
C SER A 21 8.06 -0.51 0.41
N LEU A 22 7.48 0.47 1.10
CA LEU A 22 7.90 1.88 1.02
C LEU A 22 9.34 2.08 1.54
N VAL A 23 9.70 1.41 2.63
CA VAL A 23 11.06 1.44 3.18
C VAL A 23 12.04 0.80 2.20
N LEU A 24 11.72 -0.38 1.67
CA LEU A 24 12.56 -1.06 0.68
C LEU A 24 12.74 -0.23 -0.59
N LEU A 25 11.66 0.37 -1.10
CA LEU A 25 11.69 1.23 -2.27
C LEU A 25 12.49 2.50 -2.02
N GLY A 26 12.31 3.16 -0.88
CA GLY A 26 13.07 4.36 -0.50
C GLY A 26 14.56 4.08 -0.35
N LEU A 27 14.92 2.92 0.22
CA LEU A 27 16.30 2.45 0.30
C LEU A 27 16.88 2.20 -1.09
N PHE A 28 16.14 1.51 -1.95
CA PHE A 28 16.55 1.21 -3.32
C PHE A 28 16.75 2.48 -4.16
N LEU A 29 15.81 3.41 -4.13
CA LEU A 29 15.92 4.70 -4.81
C LEU A 29 17.09 5.53 -4.29
N GLY A 30 17.45 5.37 -3.01
CA GLY A 30 18.59 6.04 -2.43
C GLY A 30 19.94 5.47 -2.81
N ILE A 31 20.05 4.14 -2.81
CA ILE A 31 21.31 3.45 -3.11
C ILE A 31 21.58 3.45 -4.62
N VAL A 32 20.55 3.26 -5.45
CA VAL A 32 20.74 3.03 -6.90
C VAL A 32 20.75 4.32 -7.71
N PHE A 33 19.92 5.29 -7.35
CA PHE A 33 19.73 6.50 -8.16
C PHE A 33 20.40 7.74 -7.58
N ASP A 34 21.05 7.64 -6.41
CA ASP A 34 21.64 8.78 -5.68
C ASP A 34 20.67 9.98 -5.59
N LEU A 35 19.36 9.68 -5.52
CA LEU A 35 18.33 10.71 -5.52
C LEU A 35 18.41 11.50 -4.23
N ASP A 36 18.37 12.83 -4.28
CA ASP A 36 18.33 13.62 -3.05
C ASP A 36 17.06 13.34 -2.21
N VAL A 37 16.99 13.84 -0.99
CA VAL A 37 15.89 13.57 -0.04
C VAL A 37 14.56 14.12 -0.57
N VAL A 38 14.60 15.24 -1.29
CA VAL A 38 13.42 15.92 -1.84
C VAL A 38 12.66 15.05 -2.86
N PRO A 39 13.25 14.56 -3.97
CA PRO A 39 12.51 13.72 -4.92
C PRO A 39 12.06 12.39 -4.31
N ARG A 40 12.83 11.79 -3.38
CA ARG A 40 12.40 10.56 -2.68
C ARG A 40 11.15 10.78 -1.82
N THR A 41 11.07 11.91 -1.11
CA THR A 41 9.90 12.24 -0.28
C THR A 41 8.67 12.54 -1.12
N VAL A 42 8.82 13.21 -2.27
CA VAL A 42 7.73 13.45 -3.22
C VAL A 42 7.17 12.14 -3.78
N ILE A 43 8.04 11.22 -4.22
CA ILE A 43 7.63 9.90 -4.71
C ILE A 43 6.91 9.11 -3.61
N GLY A 44 7.44 9.13 -2.39
CA GLY A 44 6.83 8.48 -1.23
C GLY A 44 5.42 9.02 -0.92
N LEU A 45 5.24 10.35 -0.98
CA LEU A 45 3.95 11.02 -0.79
C LEU A 45 2.92 10.63 -1.86
N ILE A 46 3.32 10.58 -3.12
CA ILE A 46 2.43 10.18 -4.22
C ILE A 46 1.98 8.73 -4.03
N LEU A 47 2.91 7.82 -3.73
CA LEU A 47 2.60 6.41 -3.48
C LEU A 47 1.71 6.24 -2.25
N PHE A 48 1.94 7.03 -1.20
CA PHE A 48 1.09 7.06 -0.01
C PHE A 48 -0.35 7.45 -0.35
N CYS A 49 -0.56 8.53 -1.12
CA CYS A 49 -1.89 8.96 -1.53
C CYS A 49 -2.63 7.90 -2.36
N ILE A 50 -1.93 7.29 -3.33
CA ILE A 50 -2.51 6.21 -4.17
C ILE A 50 -2.90 5.02 -3.30
N TRP A 51 -1.99 4.59 -2.41
CA TRP A 51 -2.24 3.47 -1.53
C TRP A 51 -3.39 3.74 -0.56
N PHE A 52 -3.43 4.94 0.02
CA PHE A 52 -4.51 5.35 0.91
C PHE A 52 -5.87 5.28 0.21
N TRP A 53 -5.94 5.70 -1.05
CA TRP A 53 -7.17 5.61 -1.84
C TRP A 53 -7.57 4.16 -2.12
N ILE A 54 -6.61 3.28 -2.45
CA ILE A 54 -6.85 1.86 -2.65
C ILE A 54 -7.37 1.21 -1.36
N ASP A 55 -6.69 1.43 -0.23
CA ASP A 55 -7.07 0.88 1.07
C ASP A 55 -8.45 1.41 1.50
N TRP A 56 -8.75 2.69 1.25
CA TRP A 56 -10.09 3.25 1.47
C TRP A 56 -11.16 2.59 0.61
N THR A 57 -10.88 2.36 -0.68
CA THR A 57 -11.80 1.71 -1.63
C THR A 57 -12.04 0.25 -1.25
N MET A 58 -10.99 -0.48 -0.88
CA MET A 58 -11.09 -1.87 -0.44
C MET A 58 -11.91 -1.96 0.85
N ARG A 59 -11.67 -1.07 1.83
CA ARG A 59 -12.47 -1.02 3.05
C ARG A 59 -13.97 -0.81 2.76
N LYS A 60 -14.31 0.05 1.78
CA LYS A 60 -15.70 0.26 1.36
C LYS A 60 -16.33 -0.94 0.66
N LYS A 61 -15.58 -1.65 -0.19
CA LYS A 61 -16.11 -2.83 -0.90
C LYS A 61 -16.39 -3.99 0.05
N PHE A 62 -15.53 -4.22 1.03
CA PHE A 62 -15.71 -5.30 2.01
C PHE A 62 -16.63 -4.93 3.18
N SER A 63 -17.09 -3.68 3.28
CA SER A 63 -18.12 -3.25 4.24
C SER A 63 -19.53 -3.18 3.62
N GLY A 64 -19.67 -3.40 2.30
CA GLY A 64 -20.93 -3.26 1.57
C GLY A 64 -21.58 -4.59 1.16
N ASP A 65 -21.05 -5.74 1.60
CA ASP A 65 -21.66 -7.07 1.37
C ASP A 65 -22.65 -7.46 2.50
N GLU A 66 -23.27 -6.47 3.18
CA GLU A 66 -24.27 -6.70 4.24
C GLU A 66 -25.69 -6.23 3.88
N ASP A 67 -25.98 -5.87 2.62
CA ASP A 67 -27.35 -5.56 2.16
C ASP A 67 -27.83 -6.51 1.05
#